data_AF-A0A7K4CLV2-F1
#
_entry.id   AF-A0A7K4CLV2-F1
#
_cell.length_a   1.000
_cell.length_b   1.000
_cell.length_c   1.000
_cell.angle_alpha   90.00
_cell.angle_beta   90.00
_cell.angle_gamma   90.00
#
_symmetry.space_group_name_H-M   'P 1'
#
loop_
_entity.id
_entity.type
_entity.pdbx_description
1 polymer ?
#
loop_
_entity_poly.entity_id
_entity_poly.type
_entity_poly.pdbx_seq_one_letter_code
_entity_poly.pdbx_strand_id
1 'polypeptide(L)'
;MDSKHQIYRPEESKEDLMAEKLTSEDESNELLGDIDFMDTSSITVPESLIDQVIGQDEAVEVIKKAAHQRRHVMLIGSPGTGKSMLGKAMSELLPVEELQDVLVYANPEDNNTPRVRVVPAGRGKQIVDAQKMEARKKVQTRNMFLMLIVMALIVYAYYTGQLLFGVIAAALIFLSLRYMLPKEDAMVPKLLVDNNNKKKAP
;
A
#
# COMPACT_ATOMS: atom_id res chain seq x y z
N MET A 1 -93.56 50.30 7.10
CA MET A 1 -92.41 51.21 7.14
C MET A 1 -91.27 50.40 7.74
N ASP A 2 -90.75 49.45 6.97
CA ASP A 2 -89.56 49.60 6.11
C ASP A 2 -88.26 49.68 6.92
N SER A 3 -87.11 49.08 6.60
CA SER A 3 -86.61 48.07 5.64
C SER A 3 -85.09 48.34 5.59
N LYS A 4 -84.23 47.35 5.90
CA LYS A 4 -82.77 47.25 5.57
C LYS A 4 -81.82 48.26 6.27
N HIS A 5 -80.53 48.02 6.58
CA HIS A 5 -79.55 46.95 6.37
C HIS A 5 -78.50 47.10 7.51
N GLN A 6 -78.24 46.10 8.34
CA GLN A 6 -77.02 45.28 8.32
C GLN A 6 -75.71 45.99 7.90
N ILE A 7 -74.83 46.27 8.86
CA ILE A 7 -73.39 45.99 8.74
C ILE A 7 -72.97 45.32 10.06
N TYR A 8 -72.74 44.01 9.97
CA TYR A 8 -72.21 43.18 11.04
C TYR A 8 -70.69 43.42 11.07
N ARG A 9 -70.13 43.88 12.20
CA ARG A 9 -68.70 43.82 12.48
C ARG A 9 -68.52 42.60 13.40
N PRO A 10 -68.08 41.43 12.89
CA PRO A 10 -67.85 40.30 13.76
C PRO A 10 -66.61 40.59 14.62
N GLU A 11 -66.70 40.23 15.89
CA GLU A 11 -65.54 40.13 16.77
C GLU A 11 -64.52 39.18 16.14
N GLU A 12 -63.27 39.62 16.01
CA GLU A 12 -62.17 38.76 15.59
C GLU A 12 -62.03 37.62 16.60
N SER A 13 -62.33 36.41 16.14
CA SER A 13 -62.12 35.17 16.85
C SER A 13 -60.64 34.99 17.14
N LYS A 14 -60.33 34.44 18.32
CA LYS A 14 -58.98 34.12 18.82
C LYS A 14 -58.15 33.18 17.93
N GLU A 15 -58.63 32.83 16.74
CA GLU A 15 -57.95 31.99 15.77
C GLU A 15 -56.98 32.78 14.87
N ASP A 16 -57.15 34.10 14.71
CA ASP A 16 -56.31 34.91 13.81
C ASP A 16 -54.99 35.40 14.44
N LEU A 17 -54.79 35.20 15.74
CA LEU A 17 -53.55 35.59 16.45
C LEU A 17 -52.51 34.46 16.54
N MET A 18 -52.85 33.25 16.08
CA MET A 18 -51.97 32.07 16.15
C MET A 18 -51.33 31.75 14.78
N ALA A 19 -51.14 32.78 13.95
CA ALA A 19 -50.31 32.73 12.76
C ALA A 19 -49.09 33.64 12.97
N GLU A 20 -48.37 33.44 14.08
CA GLU A 20 -47.00 33.94 14.19
C GLU A 20 -46.18 33.16 13.15
N LYS A 21 -45.84 33.85 12.06
CA LYS A 21 -44.94 33.35 11.04
C LYS A 21 -43.63 32.95 11.72
N LEU A 22 -43.40 31.65 11.89
CA LEU A 22 -42.08 31.11 12.10
C LEU A 22 -41.19 31.66 10.98
N THR A 23 -40.24 32.50 11.36
CA THR A 23 -39.28 33.07 10.43
C THR A 23 -38.35 31.97 9.97
N SER A 24 -37.93 32.00 8.69
CA SER A 24 -37.04 30.99 8.09
C SER A 24 -35.69 30.82 8.81
N GLU A 25 -35.35 31.76 9.68
CA GLU A 25 -34.15 31.74 10.53
C GLU A 25 -34.30 30.82 11.74
N ASP A 26 -35.51 30.64 12.28
CA ASP A 26 -35.77 29.79 13.44
C ASP A 26 -35.74 28.29 13.07
N GLU A 27 -36.25 27.94 11.88
CA GLU A 27 -36.17 26.56 11.35
C GLU A 27 -34.71 26.13 11.05
N SER A 28 -33.86 27.07 10.60
CA SER A 28 -32.43 26.78 10.35
C SER A 28 -31.65 26.54 11.63
N ASN A 29 -31.97 27.27 12.71
CA ASN A 29 -31.32 27.09 14.01
C ASN A 29 -31.75 25.79 14.68
N GLU A 30 -33.00 25.35 14.50
CA GLU A 30 -33.48 24.08 15.03
C GLU A 30 -32.78 22.86 14.39
N LEU A 31 -32.42 22.93 13.09
CA LEU A 31 -31.70 21.87 12.37
C LEU A 31 -30.19 21.81 12.69
N LEU A 32 -29.58 22.94 13.07
CA LEU A 32 -28.15 23.04 13.40
C LEU A 32 -27.86 22.74 14.88
N GLY A 33 -28.90 22.59 15.71
CA GLY A 33 -28.77 22.43 17.16
C GLY A 33 -28.18 23.69 17.81
N ASP A 34 -27.36 23.52 18.86
CA ASP A 34 -26.73 24.61 19.63
C ASP A 34 -25.48 25.23 18.96
N ILE A 35 -25.21 24.95 17.68
CA ILE A 35 -23.93 25.33 17.05
C ILE A 35 -24.12 26.55 16.15
N ASP A 36 -23.82 27.73 16.70
CA ASP A 36 -23.78 28.99 15.94
C ASP A 36 -22.45 29.12 15.17
N PHE A 37 -22.51 29.06 13.84
CA PHE A 37 -21.36 29.33 12.97
C PHE A 37 -21.77 30.02 11.67
N MET A 38 -20.90 30.88 11.16
CA MET A 38 -21.11 31.60 9.89
C MET A 38 -20.49 30.88 8.69
N ASP A 39 -19.43 30.10 8.91
CA ASP A 39 -18.71 29.36 7.87
C ASP A 39 -18.24 27.99 8.40
N THR A 40 -18.15 27.01 7.50
CA THR A 40 -17.71 25.65 7.80
C THR A 40 -16.23 25.56 8.16
N SER A 41 -15.44 26.60 7.86
CA SER A 41 -14.01 26.67 8.24
C SER A 41 -13.80 26.72 9.75
N SER A 42 -14.78 27.16 10.54
CA SER A 42 -14.70 27.17 12.01
C SER A 42 -15.07 25.82 12.65
N ILE A 43 -15.56 24.85 11.88
CA ILE A 43 -15.97 23.53 12.37
C ILE A 43 -14.74 22.62 12.44
N THR A 44 -14.53 22.01 13.61
CA THR A 44 -13.43 21.05 13.80
C THR A 44 -13.79 19.69 13.20
N VAL A 45 -12.93 19.18 12.31
CA VAL A 45 -13.07 17.84 11.73
C VAL A 45 -12.17 16.86 12.49
N PRO A 46 -12.69 15.74 13.00
CA PRO A 46 -11.87 14.74 13.70
C PRO A 46 -10.75 14.19 12.83
N GLU A 47 -9.57 13.94 13.39
CA GLU A 47 -8.44 13.36 12.64
C GLU A 47 -8.68 11.89 12.26
N SER A 48 -9.37 11.13 13.12
CA SER A 48 -9.62 9.71 12.92
C SER A 48 -10.82 9.48 12.00
N LEU A 49 -10.64 8.67 10.96
CA LEU A 49 -11.72 8.38 9.98
C LEU A 49 -12.94 7.72 10.61
N ILE A 50 -12.76 6.96 11.70
CA ILE A 50 -13.86 6.28 12.38
C ILE A 50 -14.85 7.26 13.03
N ASP A 51 -14.35 8.40 13.51
CA ASP A 51 -15.17 9.42 14.19
C ASP A 51 -15.78 10.42 13.20
N GLN A 52 -15.41 10.34 11.91
CA GLN A 52 -16.04 11.09 10.82
C GLN A 52 -17.27 10.37 10.23
N VAL A 53 -17.57 9.14 10.66
CA VAL A 53 -18.73 8.40 10.16
C VAL A 53 -20.00 8.91 10.85
N ILE A 54 -20.97 9.36 10.05
CA ILE A 54 -22.20 9.98 10.55
C ILE A 54 -23.37 8.99 10.44
N GLY A 55 -24.15 8.86 11.52
CA GLY A 55 -25.43 8.15 11.54
C GLY A 55 -25.33 6.62 11.44
N GLN A 56 -24.17 6.04 11.78
CA GLN A 56 -23.93 4.58 11.76
C GLN A 56 -23.23 4.10 13.03
N ASP A 57 -23.80 4.43 14.19
CA ASP A 57 -23.18 4.16 15.51
C ASP A 57 -22.93 2.66 15.75
N GLU A 58 -23.89 1.80 15.39
CA GLU A 58 -23.75 0.34 15.52
C GLU A 58 -22.62 -0.19 14.63
N ALA A 59 -22.52 0.28 13.39
CA ALA A 59 -21.46 -0.14 12.47
C ALA A 59 -20.07 0.31 12.96
N VAL A 60 -19.97 1.52 13.50
CA VAL A 60 -18.75 2.05 14.11
C VAL A 60 -18.30 1.20 15.28
N GLU A 61 -19.22 0.83 16.18
CA GLU A 61 -18.90 -0.02 17.34
C GLU A 61 -18.43 -1.42 16.91
N VAL A 62 -19.11 -2.04 15.93
CA VAL A 62 -18.73 -3.34 15.38
C VAL A 62 -17.34 -3.27 14.73
N ILE A 63 -17.05 -2.21 13.97
CA ILE A 63 -15.73 -2.02 13.35
C ILE A 63 -14.65 -1.83 14.41
N LYS A 64 -14.87 -1.00 15.45
CA LYS A 64 -13.92 -0.82 16.56
C LYS A 64 -13.62 -2.17 17.25
N LYS A 65 -14.66 -2.97 17.53
CA LYS A 65 -14.50 -4.33 18.10
C LYS A 65 -13.78 -5.29 17.16
N ALA A 66 -14.11 -5.26 15.87
CA ALA A 66 -13.54 -6.14 14.87
C ALA A 66 -12.06 -5.82 14.59
N ALA A 67 -11.68 -4.54 14.57
CA ALA A 67 -10.29 -4.11 14.44
C ALA A 67 -9.45 -4.61 15.62
N HIS A 68 -9.96 -4.45 16.85
CA HIS A 68 -9.28 -4.92 18.05
C HIS A 68 -9.13 -6.46 18.09
N GLN A 69 -10.16 -7.20 17.66
CA GLN A 69 -10.17 -8.66 17.66
C GLN A 69 -9.65 -9.31 16.38
N ARG A 70 -9.22 -8.52 15.38
CA ARG A 70 -8.77 -8.98 14.06
C ARG A 70 -9.77 -9.89 13.34
N ARG A 71 -11.07 -9.54 13.41
CA ARG A 71 -12.13 -10.31 12.74
C ARG A 71 -12.45 -9.74 11.37
N HIS A 72 -12.84 -10.63 10.46
CA HIS A 72 -13.37 -10.22 9.16
C HIS A 72 -14.75 -9.57 9.34
N VAL A 73 -15.02 -8.53 8.55
CA VAL A 73 -16.31 -7.82 8.55
C VAL A 73 -16.86 -7.83 7.13
N MET A 74 -18.18 -8.05 7.02
CA MET A 74 -18.91 -7.92 5.76
C MET A 74 -19.89 -6.76 5.91
N LEU A 75 -19.72 -5.71 5.10
CA LEU A 75 -20.57 -4.53 5.10
C LEU A 75 -21.61 -4.64 3.98
N ILE A 76 -22.89 -4.66 4.33
CA ILE A 76 -24.01 -4.77 3.39
C ILE A 76 -24.81 -3.46 3.42
N GLY A 77 -25.09 -2.90 2.24
CA GLY A 77 -25.93 -1.70 2.13
C GLY A 77 -25.90 -1.08 0.73
N SER A 78 -26.83 -0.17 0.46
CA SER A 78 -26.96 0.55 -0.82
C SER A 78 -25.68 1.28 -1.23
N PRO A 79 -25.37 1.44 -2.54
CA PRO A 79 -24.19 2.19 -2.97
C PRO A 79 -24.20 3.62 -2.40
N GLY A 80 -23.03 4.18 -2.09
CA GLY A 80 -22.90 5.53 -1.52
C GLY A 80 -23.06 5.65 0.00
N THR A 81 -23.38 4.57 0.74
CA THR A 81 -23.60 4.61 2.20
C THR A 81 -22.34 4.58 3.07
N GLY A 82 -21.16 4.91 2.53
CA GLY A 82 -19.93 4.99 3.35
C GLY A 82 -19.26 3.63 3.70
N LYS A 83 -19.65 2.50 3.09
CA LYS A 83 -18.99 1.19 3.32
C LYS A 83 -17.46 1.22 3.15
N SER A 84 -16.98 1.88 2.10
CA SER A 84 -15.53 2.01 1.86
C SER A 84 -14.85 2.90 2.91
N MET A 85 -15.57 3.86 3.49
CA MET A 85 -15.07 4.72 4.56
C MET A 85 -14.88 3.93 5.85
N LEU A 86 -15.86 3.10 6.22
CA LEU A 86 -15.75 2.17 7.36
C LEU A 86 -14.58 1.18 7.21
N GLY A 87 -14.37 0.66 6.00
CA GLY A 87 -13.21 -0.21 5.72
C GLY A 87 -11.87 0.50 5.90
N LYS A 88 -11.74 1.75 5.44
CA LYS A 88 -10.54 2.57 5.66
C LYS A 88 -10.34 2.94 7.13
N ALA A 89 -11.42 3.27 7.82
CA ALA A 89 -11.38 3.54 9.26
C ALA A 89 -10.92 2.29 10.04
N MET A 90 -11.36 1.10 9.64
CA MET A 90 -10.90 -0.16 10.22
C MET A 90 -9.40 -0.37 10.01
N SER A 91 -8.87 -0.13 8.80
CA SER A 91 -7.44 -0.33 8.53
C SER A 91 -6.54 0.65 9.29
N GLU A 92 -7.04 1.85 9.58
CA GLU A 92 -6.36 2.82 10.44
C GLU A 92 -6.32 2.40 11.92
N LEU A 93 -7.38 1.75 12.40
CA LEU A 93 -7.48 1.25 13.77
C LEU A 93 -6.69 -0.06 14.00
N LEU A 94 -6.28 -0.75 12.94
CA LEU A 94 -5.45 -1.93 13.09
C LEU A 94 -4.11 -1.53 13.72
N PRO A 95 -3.62 -2.29 14.72
CA PRO A 95 -2.32 -2.02 15.31
C PRO A 95 -1.24 -2.09 14.22
N VAL A 96 -0.29 -1.15 14.25
CA VAL A 96 0.80 -1.10 13.28
C VAL A 96 1.66 -2.35 13.46
N GLU A 97 1.44 -3.37 12.62
CA GLU A 97 2.33 -4.52 12.58
C GLU A 97 3.66 -4.14 11.95
N GLU A 98 4.73 -4.82 12.36
CA GLU A 98 6.00 -4.75 11.64
C GLU A 98 5.77 -5.23 10.22
N LEU A 99 5.81 -4.30 9.26
CA LEU A 99 5.71 -4.63 7.85
C LEU A 99 6.77 -5.67 7.50
N GLN A 100 6.39 -6.61 6.64
CA GLN A 100 7.25 -7.74 6.27
C GLN A 100 7.55 -7.71 4.78
N ASP A 101 8.80 -7.95 4.40
CA ASP A 101 9.20 -8.16 3.02
C ASP A 101 9.12 -9.66 2.68
N VAL A 102 8.77 -9.97 1.43
CA VAL A 102 8.65 -11.35 0.94
C VAL A 102 9.72 -11.62 -0.11
N LEU A 103 10.57 -12.61 0.18
CA LEU A 103 11.66 -13.07 -0.67
C LEU A 103 11.32 -14.43 -1.27
N VAL A 104 11.72 -14.65 -2.52
CA VAL A 104 11.58 -15.93 -3.21
C VAL A 104 12.94 -16.46 -3.63
N TYR A 105 13.26 -17.64 -3.13
CA TYR A 105 14.45 -18.40 -3.47
C TYR A 105 14.14 -19.46 -4.52
N ALA A 106 15.06 -19.66 -5.46
CA ALA A 106 15.04 -20.84 -6.30
C ALA A 106 15.24 -22.09 -5.44
N ASN A 107 14.47 -23.13 -5.71
CA ASN A 107 14.59 -24.41 -5.01
C ASN A 107 15.47 -25.35 -5.85
N PRO A 108 16.63 -25.78 -5.34
CA PRO A 108 17.56 -26.63 -6.10
C PRO A 108 17.01 -28.05 -6.34
N GLU A 109 16.09 -28.52 -5.49
CA GLU A 109 15.47 -29.84 -5.62
C GLU A 109 14.36 -29.86 -6.69
N ASP A 110 13.57 -28.79 -6.78
CA ASP A 110 12.48 -28.67 -7.75
C ASP A 110 12.26 -27.21 -8.14
N ASN A 111 12.55 -26.89 -9.39
CA ASN A 111 12.42 -25.54 -9.94
C ASN A 111 10.97 -25.02 -9.98
N ASN A 112 9.96 -25.91 -9.99
CA ASN A 112 8.55 -25.52 -10.01
C ASN A 112 8.00 -25.16 -8.62
N THR A 113 8.75 -25.44 -7.55
CA THR A 113 8.37 -25.15 -6.16
C THR A 113 9.36 -24.19 -5.50
N PRO A 114 9.30 -22.89 -5.82
CA PRO A 114 10.21 -21.91 -5.22
C PRO A 114 9.94 -21.73 -3.72
N ARG A 115 11.00 -21.46 -2.94
CA ARG A 115 10.90 -21.29 -1.48
C ARG A 115 10.61 -19.84 -1.12
N VAL A 116 9.53 -19.60 -0.40
CA VAL A 116 9.13 -18.27 0.06
C VAL A 116 9.64 -18.05 1.49
N ARG A 117 10.30 -16.90 1.72
CA ARG A 117 10.78 -16.49 3.05
C ARG A 117 10.29 -15.08 3.36
N VAL A 118 9.83 -14.90 4.59
CA VAL A 118 9.37 -13.61 5.10
C VAL A 118 10.42 -13.03 6.03
N VAL A 119 10.72 -11.73 5.89
CA VAL A 119 11.67 -11.00 6.73
C VAL A 119 11.08 -9.64 7.12
N PRO A 120 11.56 -8.97 8.18
CA PRO A 120 11.12 -7.63 8.51
C PRO A 120 11.38 -6.62 7.38
N ALA A 121 10.56 -5.58 7.28
CA ALA A 121 10.68 -4.55 6.24
C ALA A 121 12.10 -3.96 6.18
N GLY A 122 12.61 -3.79 4.95
CA GLY A 122 13.93 -3.25 4.67
C GLY A 122 15.06 -4.28 4.71
N ARG A 123 14.91 -5.40 5.43
CA ARG A 123 15.89 -6.50 5.40
C ARG A 123 15.90 -7.21 4.05
N GLY A 124 14.78 -7.27 3.35
CA GLY A 124 14.67 -7.99 2.08
C GLY A 124 15.65 -7.45 1.03
N LYS A 125 15.71 -6.14 0.89
CA LYS A 125 16.64 -5.47 -0.03
C LYS A 125 18.11 -5.73 0.33
N GLN A 126 18.46 -5.63 1.61
CA GLN A 126 19.84 -5.89 2.08
C GLN A 126 20.29 -7.33 1.75
N ILE A 127 19.41 -8.31 1.93
CA ILE A 127 19.69 -9.72 1.65
C ILE A 127 19.92 -9.94 0.15
N VAL A 128 19.05 -9.37 -0.70
CA VAL A 128 19.18 -9.48 -2.16
C VAL A 128 20.46 -8.82 -2.66
N ASP A 129 20.77 -7.62 -2.18
CA ASP A 129 21.96 -6.88 -2.57
C ASP A 129 23.25 -7.59 -2.12
N ALA A 130 23.28 -8.12 -0.89
CA ALA A 130 24.40 -8.92 -0.39
C ALA A 130 24.64 -10.18 -1.24
N GLN A 131 23.59 -10.96 -1.52
CA GLN A 131 23.72 -12.18 -2.32
C GLN A 131 24.04 -11.91 -3.78
N LYS A 132 23.54 -10.80 -4.35
CA LYS A 132 23.90 -10.33 -5.68
C LYS A 132 25.38 -9.93 -5.75
N MET A 133 25.91 -9.28 -4.72
CA MET A 133 27.34 -8.96 -4.64
C MET A 133 28.20 -10.22 -4.49
N GLU A 134 27.79 -11.19 -3.68
CA GLU A 134 28.49 -12.47 -3.54
C GLU A 134 28.52 -13.25 -4.87
N ALA A 135 27.38 -13.34 -5.57
CA ALA A 135 27.30 -13.97 -6.88
C ALA A 135 28.22 -13.28 -7.90
N ARG A 136 28.20 -11.94 -7.96
CA ARG A 136 29.09 -11.16 -8.83
C ARG A 136 30.57 -11.36 -8.48
N LYS A 137 30.93 -11.42 -7.20
CA LYS A 137 32.31 -11.67 -6.76
C LYS A 137 32.79 -13.06 -7.16
N LYS A 138 31.95 -14.09 -7.05
CA LYS A 138 32.29 -15.46 -7.52
C LYS A 138 32.54 -15.49 -9.02
N VAL A 139 31.69 -14.83 -9.82
CA VAL A 139 31.88 -14.73 -11.26
C VAL A 139 33.15 -13.92 -11.60
N GLN A 140 33.39 -12.80 -10.92
CA GLN A 140 34.56 -11.94 -11.16
C GLN A 140 35.87 -12.64 -10.80
N THR A 141 35.95 -13.31 -9.65
CA THR A 141 37.15 -14.06 -9.23
C THR A 141 37.43 -15.21 -10.19
N ARG A 142 36.42 -15.98 -10.60
CA ARG A 142 36.57 -17.04 -11.62
C ARG A 142 37.08 -16.46 -12.95
N ASN A 143 36.50 -15.36 -13.42
CA ASN A 143 36.93 -14.73 -14.67
C ASN A 143 38.36 -14.16 -14.57
N MET A 144 38.75 -13.65 -13.39
CA MET A 144 40.12 -13.20 -13.11
C MET A 144 41.11 -14.37 -13.15
N PHE A 145 40.79 -15.51 -12.53
CA PHE A 145 41.62 -16.72 -12.60
C PHE A 145 41.77 -17.23 -14.04
N LEU A 146 40.69 -17.25 -14.82
CA LEU A 146 40.74 -17.63 -16.23
C LEU A 146 41.62 -16.70 -17.06
N MET A 147 41.48 -15.38 -16.86
CA MET A 147 42.35 -14.40 -17.51
C MET A 147 43.82 -14.64 -17.15
N LEU A 148 44.13 -14.98 -15.89
CA LEU A 148 45.49 -15.25 -15.43
C LEU A 148 46.09 -16.49 -16.14
N ILE A 149 45.33 -17.59 -16.26
CA ILE A 149 45.77 -18.79 -16.98
C ILE A 149 46.06 -18.48 -18.46
N VAL A 150 45.16 -17.73 -19.11
CA VAL A 150 45.34 -17.32 -20.52
C VAL A 150 46.59 -16.43 -20.67
N MET A 151 46.80 -15.49 -19.75
CA MET A 151 47.98 -14.61 -19.76
C MET A 151 49.28 -15.41 -19.56
N ALA A 152 49.29 -16.39 -18.64
CA ALA A 152 50.44 -17.27 -18.41
C ALA A 152 50.78 -18.12 -19.65
N LEU A 153 49.77 -18.63 -20.36
CA LEU A 153 49.97 -19.35 -21.63
C LEU A 153 50.60 -18.46 -22.71
N ILE A 154 50.17 -17.20 -22.81
CA ILE A 154 50.74 -16.24 -23.78
C ILE A 154 52.20 -15.95 -23.45
N VAL A 155 52.54 -15.74 -22.16
CA VAL A 155 53.92 -15.52 -21.72
C VAL A 155 54.81 -16.74 -21.97
N TYR A 156 54.30 -17.95 -21.69
CA TYR A 156 55.01 -19.19 -21.98
C TYR A 156 55.27 -19.34 -23.48
N ALA A 157 54.25 -19.13 -24.32
CA ALA A 157 54.37 -19.20 -25.77
C ALA A 157 55.38 -18.19 -26.33
N TYR A 158 55.45 -16.99 -25.75
CA TYR A 158 56.44 -15.97 -26.09
C TYR A 158 57.88 -16.47 -25.83
N TYR A 159 58.12 -17.14 -24.70
CA TYR A 159 59.44 -17.67 -24.36
C TYR A 159 59.90 -18.80 -25.31
N THR A 160 59.01 -19.71 -25.69
CA THR A 160 59.30 -20.81 -26.63
C THR A 160 59.36 -20.41 -28.11
N GLY A 161 59.06 -19.16 -28.46
CA GLY A 161 59.07 -18.68 -29.85
C GLY A 161 57.93 -19.18 -30.74
N GLN A 162 56.93 -19.88 -30.18
CA GLN A 162 55.77 -20.43 -30.89
C GLN A 162 54.50 -19.59 -30.68
N LEU A 163 54.59 -18.30 -31.00
CA LEU A 163 53.50 -17.34 -30.75
C LEU A 163 52.19 -17.70 -31.44
N LEU A 164 52.25 -18.21 -32.68
CA LEU A 164 51.06 -18.53 -33.46
C LEU A 164 50.21 -19.63 -32.79
N PHE A 165 50.85 -20.72 -32.37
CA PHE A 165 50.17 -21.83 -31.69
C PHE A 165 49.69 -21.44 -30.29
N GLY A 166 50.43 -20.61 -29.57
CA GLY A 166 50.04 -20.10 -28.25
C GLY A 166 48.78 -19.23 -28.28
N VAL A 167 48.68 -18.33 -29.26
CA VAL A 167 47.50 -17.46 -29.42
C VAL A 167 46.27 -18.27 -29.84
N ILE A 168 46.44 -19.25 -30.73
CA ILE A 168 45.34 -20.13 -31.16
C ILE A 168 44.84 -20.97 -29.98
N ALA A 169 45.74 -21.55 -29.18
CA ALA A 169 45.38 -22.32 -27.99
C ALA A 169 44.65 -21.46 -26.95
N ALA A 170 45.14 -20.24 -26.69
CA ALA A 170 44.50 -19.28 -25.79
C ALA A 170 43.08 -18.89 -26.26
N ALA A 171 42.91 -18.61 -27.55
CA ALA A 171 41.62 -18.26 -28.15
C ALA A 171 40.62 -19.42 -28.09
N LEU A 172 41.07 -20.65 -28.37
CA LEU A 172 40.24 -21.85 -28.28
C LEU A 172 39.77 -22.12 -26.84
N ILE A 173 40.68 -22.02 -25.86
CA ILE A 173 40.35 -22.20 -24.45
C ILE A 173 39.36 -21.12 -23.99
N PHE A 174 39.61 -19.86 -24.34
CA PHE A 174 38.71 -18.75 -23.99
C PHE A 174 37.31 -18.92 -24.60
N LEU A 175 37.21 -19.32 -25.87
CA LEU A 175 35.94 -19.56 -26.55
C LEU A 175 35.17 -20.76 -25.97
N SER A 176 35.87 -21.88 -25.77
CA SER A 176 35.32 -23.11 -25.19
C SER A 176 34.73 -22.84 -23.80
N LEU A 177 35.51 -22.19 -22.94
CA LEU A 177 35.07 -21.86 -21.60
C LEU A 177 33.93 -20.85 -21.61
N ARG A 178 33.93 -19.88 -22.53
CA ARG A 178 32.85 -18.90 -22.69
C ARG A 178 31.50 -19.53 -23.05
N TYR A 179 31.51 -20.60 -23.85
CA TYR A 179 30.29 -21.33 -24.22
C TYR A 179 29.76 -22.22 -23.09
N MET A 180 30.64 -22.71 -22.21
CA MET A 180 30.28 -23.56 -21.08
C MET A 180 29.85 -22.76 -19.82
N LEU A 181 29.60 -21.44 -19.90
CA LEU A 181 29.05 -20.69 -18.77
C LEU A 181 27.51 -20.83 -18.72
N PRO A 182 26.94 -21.60 -17.78
CA PRO A 182 25.58 -21.35 -17.36
C PRO A 182 25.50 -19.94 -16.75
N LYS A 183 24.43 -19.21 -17.07
CA LYS A 183 24.10 -17.95 -16.38
C LYS A 183 23.73 -18.31 -14.94
N GLU A 184 24.65 -18.14 -14.00
CA GLU A 184 24.45 -18.33 -12.55
C GLU A 184 23.50 -17.28 -11.93
N ASP A 185 22.66 -16.61 -12.73
CA ASP A 185 21.61 -15.69 -12.26
C ASP A 185 20.50 -16.43 -11.49
N ALA A 186 20.49 -17.76 -11.51
CA ALA A 186 19.43 -18.60 -10.94
C ALA A 186 19.42 -18.64 -9.39
N MET A 187 20.52 -18.32 -8.70
CA MET A 187 20.60 -18.47 -7.24
C MET A 187 20.35 -17.19 -6.44
N VAL A 188 20.21 -16.03 -7.09
CA VAL A 188 19.91 -14.78 -6.39
C VAL A 188 18.40 -14.73 -6.11
N PRO A 189 17.96 -14.57 -4.85
CA PRO A 189 16.55 -14.48 -4.54
C PRO A 189 15.94 -13.22 -5.15
N LYS A 190 14.67 -13.33 -5.51
CA LYS A 190 13.89 -12.21 -6.02
C LYS A 190 13.07 -11.62 -4.87
N LEU A 191 13.08 -10.29 -4.76
CA LEU A 191 12.21 -9.57 -3.84
C LEU A 191 10.83 -9.44 -4.50
N LEU A 192 9.80 -10.05 -3.91
CA LEU A 192 8.42 -9.97 -4.43
C LEU A 192 7.68 -8.75 -3.89
N VAL A 193 7.82 -8.50 -2.60
CA VAL A 193 7.14 -7.40 -1.91
C VAL A 193 8.17 -6.64 -1.11
N ASP A 194 8.28 -5.34 -1.39
CA ASP A 194 9.13 -4.39 -0.68
C ASP A 194 8.24 -3.41 0.08
N ASN A 195 8.35 -3.41 1.40
CA ASN A 195 7.61 -2.52 2.30
C ASN A 195 8.48 -1.44 2.95
N ASN A 196 9.71 -1.23 2.48
CA ASN A 196 10.70 -0.35 3.13
C ASN A 196 10.29 1.14 3.18
N ASN A 197 9.39 1.60 2.31
CA ASN A 197 8.91 2.99 2.26
C ASN A 197 7.46 3.17 2.76
N LYS A 198 6.82 2.13 3.28
CA LYS A 198 5.44 2.22 3.79
C LYS A 198 5.45 2.34 5.31
N LYS A 199 4.61 3.21 5.87
CA LYS A 199 4.45 3.38 7.32
C LYS A 199 3.14 2.79 7.86
N LYS A 200 2.17 2.52 6.98
CA LYS A 200 0.88 1.90 7.30
C LYS A 200 0.68 0.68 6.41
N ALA A 201 0.03 -0.33 6.97
CA ALA A 201 -0.44 -1.48 6.19
C ALA A 201 -1.44 -1.01 5.10
N PRO A 202 -1.40 -1.60 3.90
CA PRO A 202 -2.39 -1.31 2.86
C PRO A 202 -3.81 -1.72 3.25
#